data_AF-A0A0R0KBF2-F1
#
_entry.id   AF-A0A0R0KBF2-F1
#
_cell.length_a   1.000
_cell.length_b   1.000
_cell.length_c   1.000
_cell.angle_alpha   90.00
_cell.angle_beta   90.00
_cell.angle_gamma   90.00
#
_symmetry.space_group_name_H-M   'P 1'
#
loop_
_entity.id
_entity.type
_entity.pdbx_description
1 polymer ?
#
loop_
_entity_poly.entity_id
_entity_poly.type
_entity_poly.pdbx_seq_one_letter_code
_entity_poly.pdbx_strand_id
1 'polypeptide(L)'
;MPIETCYHQLEGVPGQPGLIRYYCASTVEEGTIMWAKEKLLAVDPVQCCLSYEIVDNNVGFKSNVATLKVLPMNGDGSMIEWGFICDPVEGWSLQDLKL
;
A
#
# COMPACT_ATOMS: atom_id res chain seq x y z
N MET A 1 -5.93 -8.07 -6.97
CA MET A 1 -4.93 -8.99 -6.37
C MET A 1 -5.17 -9.07 -4.86
N PRO A 2 -5.60 -10.21 -4.29
CA PRO A 2 -5.86 -10.34 -2.86
C PRO A 2 -4.56 -10.45 -2.06
N ILE A 3 -4.42 -9.69 -0.97
CA ILE A 3 -3.29 -9.85 -0.03
C ILE A 3 -3.58 -11.07 0.85
N GLU A 4 -2.72 -12.08 0.77
CA GLU A 4 -2.88 -13.33 1.54
C GLU A 4 -2.24 -13.23 2.92
N THR A 5 -1.10 -12.57 3.00
CA THR A 5 -0.32 -12.45 4.23
C THR A 5 0.12 -11.00 4.41
N CYS A 6 -0.08 -10.45 5.61
CA CYS A 6 0.41 -9.14 5.99
C CYS A 6 1.09 -9.23 7.36
N TYR A 7 2.39 -8.95 7.39
CA TYR A 7 3.17 -8.82 8.62
C TYR A 7 3.35 -7.33 8.93
N HIS A 8 2.71 -6.88 10.00
CA HIS A 8 2.61 -5.46 10.32
C HIS A 8 3.88 -4.82 10.88
N GLN A 9 4.85 -5.61 11.34
CA GLN A 9 6.04 -5.09 12.02
C GLN A 9 7.26 -5.94 11.71
N LEU A 10 7.91 -5.65 10.58
CA LEU A 10 9.28 -6.12 10.35
C LEU A 10 10.29 -5.26 11.10
N GLU A 11 10.08 -3.94 11.07
CA GLU A 11 10.95 -2.95 11.71
C GLU A 11 10.13 -1.76 12.21
N GLY A 12 10.61 -1.05 13.22
CA GLY A 12 9.96 0.14 13.76
C GLY A 12 8.84 -0.15 14.76
N VAL A 13 8.06 0.89 15.09
CA VAL A 13 6.99 0.85 16.10
C VAL A 13 5.63 0.99 15.41
N PRO A 14 4.64 0.12 15.72
CA PRO A 14 3.32 0.19 15.12
C PRO A 14 2.67 1.56 15.26
N GLY A 15 2.12 2.08 14.16
CA GLY A 15 1.47 3.40 14.11
C GLY A 15 2.42 4.60 14.12
N GLN A 16 3.73 4.40 14.07
CA GLN A 16 4.71 5.49 14.01
C GLN A 16 5.41 5.53 12.64
N PRO A 17 5.71 6.74 12.12
CA PRO A 17 6.56 6.89 10.94
C PRO A 17 7.86 6.10 11.06
N GLY A 18 8.25 5.43 9.98
CA GLY A 18 9.39 4.52 9.93
C GLY A 18 9.05 3.05 10.14
N LEU A 19 7.83 2.71 10.57
CA LEU A 19 7.34 1.32 10.58
C LEU A 19 7.46 0.70 9.19
N ILE A 20 8.06 -0.48 9.11
CA ILE A 20 8.09 -1.27 7.87
C ILE A 20 7.16 -2.48 8.04
N ARG A 21 6.17 -2.56 7.14
CA ARG A 21 5.30 -3.72 6.98
C ARG A 21 5.71 -4.51 5.75
N TYR A 22 5.32 -5.77 5.71
CA TYR A 22 5.50 -6.64 4.56
C TYR A 22 4.19 -7.31 4.23
N TYR A 23 3.87 -7.39 2.94
CA TYR A 23 2.73 -8.15 2.48
C TYR A 23 3.10 -9.07 1.33
N CYS A 24 2.40 -10.19 1.25
CA CYS A 24 2.42 -11.12 0.12
C CYS A 24 1.03 -11.22 -0.50
N ALA A 25 1.01 -11.38 -1.81
CA ALA A 25 -0.16 -11.75 -2.58
C ALA A 25 0.23 -12.81 -3.61
N SER A 26 -0.62 -13.82 -3.81
CA SER A 26 -0.44 -14.78 -4.90
C SER A 26 -1.15 -14.27 -6.17
N THR A 27 -0.52 -14.46 -7.33
CA THR A 27 -1.28 -14.44 -8.60
C THR A 27 -2.00 -15.76 -8.77
N VAL A 28 -3.27 -15.73 -9.19
CA VAL A 28 -4.04 -16.96 -9.50
C VAL A 28 -3.44 -17.72 -10.69
N GLU A 29 -2.87 -17.01 -11.66
CA GLU A 29 -2.45 -17.60 -12.95
C GLU A 29 -1.05 -18.23 -12.93
N GLU A 30 -0.07 -17.59 -12.30
CA GLU A 30 1.33 -18.05 -12.38
C GLU A 30 1.80 -18.86 -11.17
N GLY A 31 1.02 -18.89 -10.08
CA GLY A 31 1.51 -19.39 -8.79
C GLY A 31 2.69 -18.59 -8.21
N THR A 32 3.01 -17.45 -8.84
CA THR A 32 4.05 -16.53 -8.39
C THR A 32 3.56 -15.78 -7.15
N ILE A 33 4.40 -15.76 -6.12
CA ILE A 33 4.18 -14.95 -4.91
C ILE A 33 4.77 -13.57 -5.18
N MET A 34 3.89 -12.58 -5.26
CA MET A 34 4.26 -11.18 -5.22
C MET A 34 4.37 -10.71 -3.77
N TRP A 35 5.34 -9.84 -3.49
CA TRP A 35 5.53 -9.26 -2.18
C TRP A 35 6.04 -7.83 -2.30
N ALA A 36 5.75 -7.04 -1.27
CA ALA A 36 6.39 -5.76 -1.08
C ALA A 36 6.59 -5.43 0.40
N LYS A 37 7.62 -4.65 0.68
CA LYS A 37 7.84 -3.96 1.94
C LYS A 37 7.44 -2.52 1.79
N GLU A 38 6.62 -2.05 2.71
CA GLU A 38 6.15 -0.67 2.74
C GLU A 38 6.57 0.00 4.02
N LYS A 39 7.13 1.20 3.90
CA LYS A 39 7.48 2.06 5.01
C LYS A 39 6.39 3.09 5.22
N LEU A 40 5.88 3.19 6.44
CA LEU A 40 4.99 4.25 6.85
C LEU A 40 5.75 5.58 6.88
N LEU A 41 5.36 6.53 6.03
CA LEU A 41 6.02 7.83 5.93
C LEU A 41 5.42 8.84 6.91
N ALA A 42 4.09 8.90 7.00
CA ALA A 42 3.41 9.87 7.84
C ALA A 42 2.06 9.33 8.33
N VAL A 43 1.68 9.82 9.51
CA VAL A 43 0.38 9.61 10.13
C VAL A 43 -0.18 10.96 10.52
N ASP A 44 -1.28 11.36 9.91
CA ASP A 44 -2.02 12.56 10.26
C ASP A 44 -3.36 12.14 10.90
N PRO A 45 -3.46 12.15 12.24
CA PRO A 45 -4.69 11.78 12.93
C PRO A 45 -5.80 12.83 12.82
N VAL A 46 -5.46 14.09 12.47
CA VAL A 46 -6.45 15.16 12.31
C VAL A 46 -7.15 15.04 10.97
N GLN A 47 -6.40 14.74 9.92
CA GLN A 47 -6.94 14.51 8.57
C GLN A 47 -7.33 13.05 8.31
N CYS A 48 -7.16 12.17 9.31
CA CYS A 48 -7.32 10.72 9.19
C CYS A 48 -6.60 10.16 7.95
N CYS A 49 -5.35 10.58 7.76
CA CYS A 49 -4.58 10.34 6.55
C CYS A 49 -3.26 9.62 6.88
N LEU A 50 -2.88 8.67 6.03
CA LEU A 50 -1.67 7.87 6.14
C LEU A 50 -0.97 7.88 4.78
N SER A 51 0.35 7.99 4.77
CA SER A 51 1.15 7.83 3.55
C SER A 51 2.25 6.81 3.75
N TYR A 52 2.53 6.02 2.72
CA TYR A 52 3.53 4.95 2.76
C TYR A 52 4.25 4.84 1.43
N GLU A 53 5.47 4.34 1.49
CA GLU A 53 6.33 4.12 0.33
C GLU A 53 6.70 2.65 0.22
N ILE A 54 6.63 2.10 -0.99
CA ILE A 54 7.21 0.78 -1.24
C ILE A 54 8.72 0.93 -1.28
N VAL A 55 9.42 0.33 -0.30
CA VAL A 55 10.88 0.40 -0.17
C VAL A 55 11.59 -0.78 -0.80
N ASP A 56 10.87 -1.88 -1.04
CA ASP A 56 11.40 -3.11 -1.63
C ASP A 56 10.23 -3.95 -2.15
N ASN A 57 10.36 -4.60 -3.30
CA ASN A 57 9.32 -5.47 -3.86
C ASN A 57 9.84 -6.29 -5.04
N ASN A 58 9.13 -7.37 -5.37
CA ASN A 58 9.34 -8.13 -6.60
C ASN A 58 8.28 -7.87 -7.69
N VAL A 59 7.42 -6.87 -7.50
CA VAL A 59 6.34 -6.52 -8.44
C VAL A 59 6.85 -5.60 -9.56
N GLY A 60 7.96 -4.91 -9.33
CA GLY A 60 8.60 -4.00 -10.29
C GLY A 60 8.40 -2.51 -10.00
N PHE A 61 7.79 -2.14 -8.86
CA PHE A 61 7.71 -0.74 -8.44
C PHE A 61 9.10 -0.21 -8.08
N LYS A 62 9.51 0.90 -8.71
CA LYS A 62 10.81 1.55 -8.43
C LYS A 62 10.68 2.70 -7.44
N SER A 63 9.72 3.58 -7.69
CA SER A 63 9.28 4.61 -6.74
C SER A 63 7.75 4.55 -6.67
N ASN A 64 7.22 4.41 -5.47
CA ASN A 64 5.78 4.40 -5.22
C ASN A 64 5.50 5.02 -3.86
N VAL A 65 4.67 6.04 -3.84
CA VAL A 65 4.10 6.61 -2.62
C VAL A 65 2.59 6.53 -2.71
N ALA A 66 1.99 5.80 -1.78
CA ALA A 66 0.56 5.66 -1.65
C ALA A 66 0.04 6.44 -0.45
N THR A 67 -1.17 6.96 -0.58
CA THR A 67 -1.87 7.74 0.43
C THR A 67 -3.26 7.14 0.65
N LEU A 68 -3.61 6.95 1.91
CA LEU A 68 -4.92 6.50 2.34
C LEU A 68 -5.52 7.58 3.24
N LYS A 69 -6.71 8.04 2.88
CA LYS A 69 -7.46 9.05 3.63
C LYS A 69 -8.85 8.53 3.98
N VAL A 70 -9.23 8.65 5.24
CA VAL A 70 -10.56 8.31 5.71
C VAL A 70 -11.39 9.59 5.79
N LEU A 71 -12.48 9.64 5.04
CA LEU A 71 -13.41 10.75 4.98
C LEU A 71 -14.71 10.40 5.70
N PRO A 72 -15.32 11.36 6.43
CA PRO A 72 -16.62 11.16 7.02
C PRO A 72 -17.67 11.04 5.91
N MET A 73 -18.59 10.08 6.06
CA MET A 73 -19.75 9.95 5.20
C MET A 73 -21.01 10.29 6.00
N ASN A 74 -22.03 10.86 5.36
CA ASN A 74 -23.29 11.16 6.03
C ASN A 74 -23.97 9.84 6.43
N GLY A 75 -24.11 9.60 7.75
CA GLY A 75 -24.70 8.39 8.31
C GLY A 75 -23.66 7.45 8.95
N ASP A 76 -23.97 6.16 8.98
CA ASP A 76 -23.10 5.14 9.55
C ASP A 76 -22.09 4.69 8.50
N GLY A 77 -20.87 5.21 8.58
CA GLY A 77 -19.77 4.74 7.76
C GLY A 77 -18.64 5.74 7.55
N SER A 78 -17.68 5.33 6.76
CA SER A 78 -16.59 6.18 6.32
C SER A 78 -16.26 5.85 4.86
N MET A 79 -15.87 6.86 4.11
CA MET A 79 -15.34 6.68 2.77
C MET A 79 -13.82 6.61 2.86
N ILE A 80 -13.20 5.67 2.18
CA ILE A 80 -11.74 5.58 2.10
C ILE A 80 -11.34 6.03 0.70
N GLU A 81 -10.58 7.11 0.64
CA GLU A 81 -9.86 7.50 -0.56
C GLU A 81 -8.47 6.87 -0.51
N TRP A 82 -8.18 6.04 -1.50
CA TRP A 82 -6.86 5.47 -1.70
C TRP A 82 -6.32 5.92 -3.05
N GLY A 83 -5.10 6.43 -3.06
CA GLY A 83 -4.42 6.85 -4.27
C GLY A 83 -2.93 6.67 -4.12
N PHE A 84 -2.21 6.63 -5.25
CA PHE A 84 -0.77 6.49 -5.25
C PHE A 84 -0.17 7.22 -6.44
N ILE A 85 1.10 7.57 -6.28
CA ILE A 85 1.95 8.11 -7.33
C ILE A 85 3.11 7.13 -7.47
N CYS A 86 3.35 6.67 -8.69
CA CYS A 86 4.47 5.80 -8.97
C CYS A 86 5.04 6.07 -10.36
N ASP A 87 6.28 5.63 -10.56
CA ASP A 87 6.83 5.51 -11.90
C ASP A 87 6.06 4.45 -12.70
N PRO A 88 6.09 4.52 -14.05
CA PRO A 88 5.57 3.44 -14.87
C PRO A 88 6.21 2.10 -14.49
N VAL A 89 5.37 1.10 -14.25
CA VAL A 89 5.82 -0.27 -13.98
C VAL A 89 5.99 -0.99 -15.31
N GLU A 90 7.15 -1.62 -15.50
CA GLU A 90 7.46 -2.31 -16.75
C GLU A 90 6.47 -3.46 -17.01
N GLY A 91 5.95 -3.52 -18.24
CA GLY A 91 4.96 -4.52 -18.65
C GLY A 91 3.52 -4.22 -18.22
N TRP A 92 3.27 -3.17 -17.44
CA TRP A 92 1.94 -2.81 -16.97
C TRP A 92 1.47 -1.50 -17.58
N SER A 93 0.21 -1.49 -18.02
CA SER A 93 -0.49 -0.27 -18.38
C SER A 93 -1.19 0.34 -17.17
N LEU A 94 -1.68 1.57 -17.32
CA LEU A 94 -2.52 2.20 -16.29
C LEU A 94 -3.79 1.38 -16.01
N GLN A 95 -4.30 0.62 -16.98
CA GLN A 95 -5.50 -0.20 -16.78
C GLN A 95 -5.23 -1.40 -15.88
N ASP A 96 -4.03 -1.96 -15.94
CA ASP A 96 -3.61 -3.10 -15.11
C ASP A 96 -3.43 -2.70 -13.63
N LEU A 97 -3.22 -1.40 -13.38
CA LEU A 97 -3.10 -0.82 -12.05
C LEU A 97 -4.44 -0.34 -11.46
N LYS A 98 -5.53 -0.36 -12.23
CA LYS A 98 -6.85 -0.02 -11.71
C LYS A 98 -7.45 -1.22 -10.97
N LEU A 99 -7.86 -0.99 -9.72
CA LEU A 99 -8.64 -1.93 -8.92
C LEU A 99 -10.08 -2.06 -9.45
#